data_AF-A0A353GRU3-F1
#
_entry.id   AF-A0A353GRU3-F1
#
_cell.length_a   1.000
_cell.length_b   1.000
_cell.length_c   1.000
_cell.angle_alpha   90.00
_cell.angle_beta   90.00
_cell.angle_gamma   90.00
#
_symmetry.space_group_name_H-M   'P 1'
#
loop_
_entity.id
_entity.type
_entity.pdbx_description
1 polymer ?
#
loop_
_entity_poly.entity_id
_entity_poly.type
_entity_poly.pdbx_seq_one_letter_code
_entity_poly.pdbx_strand_id
1 'polypeptide(L)'
;YLSDSLKEEYQIHHDESVAFFKEKLAPYYSRPKPNQRTEKSDAVLLNKYTAFPIFLVAIFLMFEATFTLSGPLVNIIHDLFDWLAKLVGLMNLPSFISSLLSEGVIGGVGSVLAFAPLIFILFLLIALLEDSGYLGRTVVLVDPLFQKLGVSGRTFIPMILGFGCNVPAIMATRTIKDRRERMIAIFTNSFMSCGARLPVYLLFTGVFFPKKASLIVMMLYLFGILISFAASFVLSHLIKSEGQQALIIELPPYRMPTIGNVLKHAWFHTREFIKKAGTIIIGSVLVIWTLASLPVGVAYGSETSLLGKIGHLISPFFKPLGFGDWTFAVALIFGIVAKEVIIGTLGTLYGVGTTPLAHALPKFITPLGAISFLFFV
;
A
#
# COMPACT_ATOMS: atom_id res chain seq x y z
N TYR A 1 25.30 26.41 6.05
CA TYR A 1 26.17 25.43 5.37
C TYR A 1 26.74 25.93 4.04
N LEU A 2 26.78 27.24 3.78
CA LEU A 2 27.65 27.83 2.77
C LEU A 2 28.57 28.78 3.53
N SER A 3 29.88 28.74 3.26
CA SER A 3 30.80 29.77 3.77
C SER A 3 30.33 31.13 3.26
N ASP A 4 30.57 32.20 4.01
CA ASP A 4 30.06 33.52 3.62
C ASP A 4 30.62 33.98 2.26
N SER A 5 31.81 33.50 1.87
CA SER A 5 32.38 33.66 0.52
C SER A 5 31.54 33.04 -0.61
N LEU A 6 30.98 31.85 -0.38
CA LEU A 6 30.14 31.15 -1.38
C LEU A 6 28.74 31.77 -1.49
N LYS A 7 28.28 32.44 -0.43
CA LYS A 7 27.02 33.20 -0.48
C LYS A 7 27.18 34.46 -1.34
N GLU A 8 28.28 35.19 -1.16
CA GLU A 8 28.59 36.38 -1.98
C GLU A 8 28.74 36.01 -3.45
N GLU A 9 29.49 34.95 -3.76
CA GLU A 9 29.68 34.47 -5.14
C GLU A 9 28.35 34.02 -5.77
N TYR A 10 27.49 33.34 -5.02
CA TYR A 10 26.14 32.99 -5.46
C TYR A 10 25.26 34.23 -5.71
N GLN A 11 25.33 35.24 -4.85
CA GLN A 11 24.56 36.48 -4.99
C GLN A 11 25.00 37.30 -6.19
N ILE A 12 26.32 37.40 -6.43
CA ILE A 12 26.87 38.08 -7.60
C ILE A 12 26.39 37.40 -8.89
N HIS A 13 26.51 36.07 -8.98
CA HIS A 13 26.03 35.34 -10.14
C HIS A 13 24.51 35.39 -10.31
N HIS A 14 23.75 35.44 -9.21
CA HIS A 14 22.30 35.63 -9.26
C HIS A 14 21.93 36.99 -9.84
N ASP A 15 22.55 38.07 -9.35
CA ASP A 15 22.27 39.43 -9.79
C ASP A 15 22.70 39.66 -11.25
N GLU A 16 23.84 39.11 -11.68
CA GLU A 16 24.25 39.10 -13.08
C GLU A 16 23.26 38.34 -13.97
N SER A 17 22.78 37.18 -13.51
CA SER A 17 21.79 36.38 -14.26
C SER A 17 20.46 37.12 -14.39
N VAL A 18 20.03 37.82 -13.34
CA VAL A 18 18.79 38.62 -13.33
C VAL A 18 18.94 39.85 -14.22
N ALA A 19 20.09 40.54 -14.18
CA ALA A 19 20.40 41.67 -15.04
C ALA A 19 20.40 41.25 -16.52
N PHE A 20 21.11 40.15 -16.84
CA PHE A 20 21.14 39.57 -18.19
C PHE A 20 19.74 39.21 -18.69
N PHE A 21 18.91 38.60 -17.83
CA PHE A 21 17.55 38.25 -18.18
C PHE A 21 16.71 39.50 -18.46
N LYS A 22 16.76 40.53 -17.60
CA LYS A 22 16.00 41.78 -17.77
C LYS A 22 16.42 42.56 -19.01
N GLU A 23 17.71 42.62 -19.29
CA GLU A 23 18.26 43.45 -20.36
C GLU A 23 18.14 42.78 -21.74
N LYS A 24 18.47 41.48 -21.83
CA LYS A 24 18.56 40.78 -23.12
C LYS A 24 17.38 39.86 -23.44
N LEU A 25 16.74 39.25 -22.44
CA LEU A 25 15.72 38.21 -22.68
C LEU A 25 14.29 38.72 -22.46
N ALA A 26 14.06 39.60 -21.49
CA ALA A 26 12.74 40.13 -21.16
C ALA A 26 11.98 40.77 -22.34
N PRO A 27 12.63 41.48 -23.30
CA PRO A 27 11.93 42.03 -24.47
C PRO A 27 11.38 40.95 -25.41
N TYR A 28 12.01 39.78 -25.44
CA TYR A 28 11.62 38.65 -26.29
C TYR A 28 10.76 37.62 -25.53
N TYR A 29 10.66 37.76 -24.21
CA TYR A 29 9.90 36.87 -23.35
C TYR A 29 8.50 37.42 -23.11
N SER A 30 7.55 36.96 -23.91
CA SER A 30 6.13 37.16 -23.62
C SER A 30 5.70 36.13 -22.58
N ARG A 31 5.30 36.59 -21.38
CA ARG A 31 4.69 35.69 -20.40
C ARG A 31 3.49 34.99 -21.06
N PRO A 32 3.46 33.66 -21.14
CA PRO A 32 2.29 32.96 -21.67
C PRO A 32 1.07 33.39 -20.85
N LYS A 33 0.02 33.86 -21.52
CA LYS A 33 -1.23 34.26 -20.84
C LYS A 33 -1.74 33.03 -20.07
N PRO A 34 -1.91 33.11 -18.74
CA PRO A 34 -2.45 32.00 -17.99
C PRO A 34 -3.84 31.65 -18.51
N ASN A 35 -4.10 30.36 -18.66
CA ASN A 35 -5.40 29.89 -19.12
C ASN A 35 -6.46 30.27 -18.07
N GLN A 36 -7.43 31.12 -18.44
CA GLN A 36 -8.46 31.62 -17.51
C GLN A 36 -9.24 30.50 -16.81
N ARG A 37 -9.42 29.34 -17.46
CA ARG A 37 -10.07 28.17 -16.84
C ARG A 37 -9.20 27.60 -15.72
N THR A 38 -7.90 27.52 -15.95
CA THR A 38 -6.94 27.02 -14.96
C THR A 38 -6.87 27.93 -13.75
N GLU A 39 -6.86 29.25 -13.96
CA GLU A 39 -6.81 30.25 -12.90
C GLU A 39 -8.08 30.24 -12.02
N LYS A 40 -9.26 30.09 -12.63
CA LYS A 40 -10.52 29.91 -11.89
C LYS A 40 -10.56 28.61 -11.09
N SER A 41 -10.08 27.51 -11.68
CA SER A 41 -9.99 26.23 -10.99
C SER A 41 -8.98 26.30 -9.84
N ASP A 42 -7.83 26.94 -10.01
CA ASP A 42 -6.83 27.13 -8.96
C ASP A 42 -7.34 28.02 -7.82
N ALA A 43 -8.14 29.05 -8.11
CA ALA A 43 -8.76 29.88 -7.07
C ALA A 43 -9.66 29.07 -6.12
N VAL A 44 -10.24 27.95 -6.58
CA VAL A 44 -11.05 27.05 -5.75
C VAL A 44 -10.20 25.91 -5.16
N LEU A 45 -9.35 25.29 -5.97
CA LEU A 45 -8.61 24.07 -5.63
C LEU A 45 -7.35 24.35 -4.79
N LEU A 46 -6.77 25.55 -4.87
CA LEU A 46 -5.54 25.96 -4.16
C LEU A 46 -5.77 27.06 -3.12
N ASN A 47 -7.03 27.44 -2.84
CA ASN A 47 -7.29 28.40 -1.77
C ASN A 47 -7.01 27.78 -0.40
N LYS A 48 -6.38 28.57 0.49
CA LYS A 48 -5.89 28.19 1.82
C LYS A 48 -6.87 27.38 2.65
N TYR A 49 -8.17 27.65 2.54
CA TYR A 49 -9.21 26.97 3.33
C TYR A 49 -9.89 25.82 2.60
N THR A 50 -10.02 25.89 1.26
CA THR A 50 -10.75 24.89 0.46
C THR A 50 -9.85 23.78 -0.08
N ALA A 51 -8.55 24.03 -0.24
CA ALA A 51 -7.61 23.08 -0.83
C ALA A 51 -7.53 21.77 -0.06
N PHE A 52 -7.37 21.82 1.27
CA PHE A 52 -7.25 20.62 2.10
C PHE A 52 -8.55 19.80 2.18
N PRO A 53 -9.75 20.40 2.41
CA PRO A 53 -11.02 19.67 2.34
C PRO A 53 -11.28 19.03 0.99
N ILE A 54 -11.06 19.75 -0.13
CA ILE A 54 -11.28 19.20 -1.47
C ILE A 54 -10.34 18.03 -1.73
N PHE A 55 -9.08 18.15 -1.31
CA PHE A 55 -8.12 17.06 -1.40
C PHE A 55 -8.57 15.82 -0.62
N LEU A 56 -9.03 16.01 0.62
CA LEU A 56 -9.50 14.90 1.45
C LEU A 56 -10.75 14.23 0.85
N VAL A 57 -11.68 15.02 0.29
CA VAL A 57 -12.85 14.50 -0.42
C VAL A 57 -12.45 13.75 -1.70
N ALA A 58 -11.49 14.27 -2.48
CA ALA A 58 -11.02 13.61 -3.70
C ALA A 58 -10.38 12.24 -3.39
N ILE A 59 -9.55 12.17 -2.35
CA ILE A 59 -8.97 10.90 -1.89
C ILE A 59 -10.03 9.96 -1.30
N PHE A 60 -10.99 10.48 -0.53
CA PHE A 60 -12.10 9.68 -0.02
C PHE A 60 -12.90 9.05 -1.16
N LEU A 61 -13.33 9.85 -2.14
CA LEU A 61 -14.06 9.38 -3.32
C LEU A 61 -13.24 8.37 -4.13
N MET A 62 -11.94 8.59 -4.27
CA MET A 62 -11.04 7.65 -4.94
C MET A 62 -11.05 6.28 -4.25
N PHE A 63 -10.91 6.23 -2.92
CA PHE A 63 -10.92 4.97 -2.18
C PHE A 63 -12.30 4.31 -2.16
N GLU A 64 -13.35 5.08 -1.92
CA GLU A 64 -14.73 4.59 -1.93
C GLU A 64 -15.07 3.96 -3.29
N ALA A 65 -14.78 4.67 -4.39
CA ALA A 65 -14.98 4.14 -5.74
C ALA A 65 -14.13 2.90 -6.00
N THR A 66 -12.90 2.86 -5.50
CA THR A 66 -12.00 1.70 -5.66
C THR A 66 -12.61 0.44 -5.05
N PHE A 67 -13.05 0.48 -3.78
CA PHE A 67 -13.60 -0.70 -3.10
C PHE A 67 -14.98 -1.09 -3.60
N THR A 68 -15.86 -0.11 -3.86
CA THR A 68 -17.22 -0.37 -4.35
C THR A 68 -17.24 -0.96 -5.76
N LEU A 69 -16.39 -0.46 -6.67
CA LEU A 69 -16.32 -0.96 -8.05
C LEU A 69 -15.56 -2.29 -8.15
N SER A 70 -14.52 -2.49 -7.33
CA SER A 70 -13.72 -3.73 -7.39
C SER A 70 -14.35 -4.90 -6.65
N GLY A 71 -15.09 -4.68 -5.55
CA GLY A 71 -15.65 -5.74 -4.72
C GLY A 71 -16.42 -6.83 -5.50
N PRO A 72 -17.38 -6.48 -6.36
CA PRO A 72 -18.09 -7.46 -7.18
C PRO A 72 -17.16 -8.26 -8.11
N LEU A 73 -16.17 -7.61 -8.71
CA LEU A 73 -15.21 -8.25 -9.62
C LEU A 73 -14.28 -9.22 -8.86
N VAL A 74 -13.85 -8.84 -7.65
CA VAL A 74 -13.05 -9.68 -6.76
C VAL A 74 -13.82 -10.94 -6.40
N ASN A 75 -15.09 -10.82 -6.01
CA ASN A 75 -15.93 -11.95 -5.64
C ASN A 75 -16.17 -12.91 -6.81
N ILE A 76 -16.45 -12.39 -8.01
CA ILE A 76 -16.61 -13.23 -9.22
C ILE A 76 -15.37 -14.08 -9.47
N ILE A 77 -14.17 -13.51 -9.30
CA ILE A 77 -12.92 -14.24 -9.48
C ILE A 77 -12.76 -15.30 -8.38
N HIS A 78 -13.02 -14.97 -7.10
CA HIS A 78 -12.97 -15.95 -6.03
C HIS A 78 -13.93 -17.13 -6.27
N ASP A 79 -15.19 -16.85 -6.59
CA ASP A 79 -16.20 -17.87 -6.84
C ASP A 79 -15.82 -18.78 -8.02
N LEU A 80 -15.24 -18.19 -9.09
CA LEU A 80 -14.75 -18.94 -10.25
C LEU A 80 -13.62 -19.90 -9.87
N PHE A 81 -12.64 -19.45 -9.10
CA PHE A 81 -11.50 -20.28 -8.70
C PHE A 81 -11.88 -21.32 -7.65
N ASP A 82 -12.80 -21.01 -6.74
CA ASP A 82 -13.36 -21.97 -5.79
C ASP A 82 -14.16 -23.06 -6.51
N TRP A 83 -14.91 -22.70 -7.55
CA TRP A 83 -15.59 -23.67 -8.41
C TRP A 83 -14.59 -24.58 -9.15
N LEU A 84 -13.53 -24.02 -9.71
CA LEU A 84 -12.45 -24.80 -10.34
C LEU A 84 -11.76 -25.74 -9.34
N ALA A 85 -11.51 -25.29 -8.11
CA ALA A 85 -10.92 -26.12 -7.06
C ALA A 85 -11.82 -27.31 -6.69
N LYS A 86 -13.14 -27.10 -6.63
CA LYS A 86 -14.12 -28.18 -6.39
C LYS A 86 -14.16 -29.20 -7.52
N LEU A 87 -13.98 -28.79 -8.79
CA LEU A 87 -13.91 -29.72 -9.91
C LEU A 87 -12.70 -30.66 -9.83
N VAL A 88 -11.56 -30.17 -9.36
CA VAL A 88 -10.39 -31.01 -9.10
C VAL A 88 -10.65 -32.00 -7.96
N GLY A 89 -11.42 -31.61 -6.95
CA GLY A 89 -11.84 -32.50 -5.87
C GLY A 89 -12.77 -33.64 -6.32
N LEU A 90 -13.50 -33.47 -7.43
CA LEU A 90 -14.33 -34.52 -8.03
C LEU A 90 -13.52 -35.51 -8.87
N MET A 91 -12.28 -35.17 -9.23
CA MET A 91 -11.37 -36.10 -9.89
C MET A 91 -10.80 -37.05 -8.83
N ASN A 92 -10.87 -38.36 -9.09
CA ASN A 92 -10.43 -39.42 -8.17
C ASN A 92 -8.89 -39.52 -8.09
N LEU A 93 -8.22 -38.40 -7.81
CA LEU A 93 -6.78 -38.25 -7.71
C LEU A 93 -6.30 -38.60 -6.29
N PRO A 94 -5.03 -39.02 -6.11
CA PRO A 94 -4.43 -39.14 -4.79
C PRO A 94 -4.56 -37.83 -4.00
N SER A 95 -4.83 -37.93 -2.69
CA SER A 95 -5.10 -36.77 -1.81
C SER A 95 -4.01 -35.69 -1.86
N PHE A 96 -2.74 -36.10 -2.03
CA PHE A 96 -1.61 -35.18 -2.19
C PHE A 96 -1.66 -34.36 -3.49
N ILE A 97 -2.02 -34.99 -4.61
CA ILE A 97 -2.11 -34.32 -5.92
C ILE A 97 -3.37 -33.44 -5.97
N SER A 98 -4.48 -33.93 -5.43
CA SER A 98 -5.73 -33.17 -5.35
C SER A 98 -5.53 -31.88 -4.55
N SER A 99 -4.93 -31.95 -3.35
CA SER A 99 -4.64 -30.76 -2.51
C SER A 99 -3.62 -29.81 -3.12
N LEU A 100 -2.60 -30.31 -3.85
CA LEU A 100 -1.64 -29.46 -4.56
C LEU A 100 -2.33 -28.63 -5.63
N LEU A 101 -3.19 -29.26 -6.42
CA LEU A 101 -3.88 -28.62 -7.53
C LEU A 101 -4.96 -27.67 -7.02
N SER A 102 -5.81 -28.09 -6.09
CA SER A 102 -6.92 -27.28 -5.58
C SER A 102 -6.45 -26.10 -4.72
N GLU A 103 -5.66 -26.36 -3.68
CA GLU A 103 -5.28 -25.35 -2.69
C GLU A 103 -3.97 -24.63 -3.07
N GLY A 104 -2.97 -25.37 -3.54
CA GLY A 104 -1.67 -24.81 -3.89
C GLY A 104 -1.71 -23.98 -5.17
N VAL A 105 -2.11 -24.59 -6.29
CA VAL A 105 -2.06 -23.96 -7.61
C VAL A 105 -3.30 -23.10 -7.89
N ILE A 106 -4.50 -23.69 -7.83
CA ILE A 106 -5.74 -22.99 -8.18
C ILE A 106 -6.04 -21.90 -7.16
N GLY A 107 -5.99 -22.21 -5.85
CA GLY A 107 -6.12 -21.21 -4.78
C GLY A 107 -5.07 -20.11 -4.85
N GLY A 108 -3.80 -20.49 -5.08
CA GLY A 108 -2.70 -19.54 -5.26
C GLY A 108 -2.92 -18.57 -6.42
N VAL A 109 -3.22 -19.09 -7.61
CA VAL A 109 -3.49 -18.26 -8.81
C VAL A 109 -4.75 -17.42 -8.65
N GLY A 110 -5.80 -17.98 -8.05
CA GLY A 110 -7.05 -17.29 -7.76
C GLY A 110 -6.85 -16.09 -6.86
N SER A 111 -6.06 -16.23 -5.79
CA SER A 111 -5.74 -15.12 -4.87
C SER A 111 -5.03 -13.97 -5.60
N VAL A 112 -4.05 -14.27 -6.46
CA VAL A 112 -3.32 -13.24 -7.24
C VAL A 112 -4.24 -12.53 -8.23
N LEU A 113 -5.08 -13.28 -8.95
CA LEU A 113 -5.97 -12.72 -9.96
C LEU A 113 -7.12 -11.92 -9.32
N ALA A 114 -7.58 -12.30 -8.13
CA ALA A 114 -8.59 -11.56 -7.38
C ALA A 114 -8.11 -10.13 -7.04
N PHE A 115 -6.80 -9.87 -6.91
CA PHE A 115 -6.28 -8.50 -6.71
C PHE A 115 -6.23 -7.65 -7.97
N ALA A 116 -6.26 -8.26 -9.16
CA ALA A 116 -6.08 -7.52 -10.40
C ALA A 116 -7.17 -6.45 -10.63
N PRO A 117 -8.48 -6.70 -10.41
CA PRO A 117 -9.51 -5.67 -10.52
C PRO A 117 -9.33 -4.51 -9.55
N LEU A 118 -9.00 -4.80 -8.28
CA LEU A 118 -8.77 -3.78 -7.26
C LEU A 118 -7.64 -2.83 -7.67
N ILE A 119 -6.51 -3.40 -8.11
CA ILE A 119 -5.33 -2.64 -8.55
C ILE A 119 -5.63 -1.87 -9.84
N PHE A 120 -6.35 -2.48 -10.78
CA PHE A 120 -6.73 -1.83 -12.02
C PHE A 120 -7.57 -0.58 -11.79
N ILE A 121 -8.63 -0.67 -10.96
CA ILE A 121 -9.49 0.47 -10.65
C ILE A 121 -8.71 1.54 -9.86
N LEU A 122 -7.90 1.14 -8.88
CA LEU A 122 -7.07 2.08 -8.12
C LEU A 122 -6.16 2.89 -9.05
N PHE A 123 -5.43 2.22 -9.95
CA PHE A 123 -4.55 2.90 -10.89
C PHE A 123 -5.28 3.71 -11.95
N LEU A 124 -6.48 3.29 -12.34
CA LEU A 124 -7.34 4.06 -13.24
C LEU A 124 -7.71 5.40 -12.60
N LEU A 125 -8.11 5.40 -11.32
CA LEU A 125 -8.46 6.62 -10.61
C LEU A 125 -7.24 7.50 -10.29
N ILE A 126 -6.09 6.91 -9.97
CA ILE A 126 -4.83 7.65 -9.80
C ILE A 126 -4.44 8.31 -11.12
N ALA A 127 -4.46 7.56 -12.24
CA ALA A 127 -4.14 8.10 -13.56
C ALA A 127 -5.10 9.23 -13.95
N LEU A 128 -6.38 9.16 -13.56
CA LEU A 128 -7.34 10.25 -13.74
C LEU A 128 -6.93 11.53 -12.97
N LEU A 129 -6.50 11.39 -11.71
CA LEU A 129 -6.03 12.50 -10.87
C LEU A 129 -4.66 13.05 -11.32
N GLU A 130 -3.81 12.21 -11.89
CA GLU A 130 -2.49 12.56 -12.40
C GLU A 130 -2.60 13.29 -13.75
N ASP A 131 -3.30 12.71 -14.73
CA ASP A 131 -3.49 13.30 -16.08
C ASP A 131 -4.32 14.59 -16.05
N SER A 132 -5.18 14.76 -15.05
CA SER A 132 -5.90 16.02 -14.84
C SER A 132 -5.01 17.16 -14.36
N GLY A 133 -3.80 16.86 -13.87
CA GLY A 133 -2.88 17.83 -13.28
C GLY A 133 -3.25 18.26 -11.87
N TYR A 134 -4.20 17.56 -11.23
CA TYR A 134 -4.58 17.82 -9.83
C TYR A 134 -3.48 17.37 -8.87
N LEU A 135 -2.93 16.17 -9.07
CA LEU A 135 -1.92 15.59 -8.18
C LEU A 135 -0.65 16.46 -8.09
N GLY A 136 -0.19 17.03 -9.22
CA GLY A 136 0.98 17.91 -9.25
C GLY A 136 0.80 19.23 -8.48
N ARG A 137 -0.44 19.71 -8.34
CA ARG A 137 -0.78 20.90 -7.55
C ARG A 137 -0.89 20.61 -6.07
N THR A 138 -1.48 19.46 -5.72
CA THR A 138 -1.57 19.00 -4.34
C THR A 138 -0.18 18.84 -3.71
N VAL A 139 0.84 18.47 -4.50
CA VAL A 139 2.24 18.45 -4.02
C VAL A 139 2.67 19.82 -3.48
N VAL A 140 2.28 20.93 -4.11
CA VAL A 140 2.63 22.29 -3.64
C VAL A 140 1.92 22.61 -2.32
N LEU A 141 0.68 22.14 -2.14
CA LEU A 141 -0.08 22.33 -0.91
C LEU A 141 0.59 21.62 0.28
N VAL A 142 1.11 20.42 0.08
CA VAL A 142 1.67 19.58 1.16
C VAL A 142 3.18 19.75 1.35
N ASP A 143 3.87 20.38 0.39
CA ASP A 143 5.32 20.56 0.44
C ASP A 143 5.81 21.21 1.75
N PRO A 144 5.18 22.28 2.28
CA PRO A 144 5.64 22.89 3.54
C PRO A 144 5.52 21.95 4.75
N LEU A 145 4.55 21.03 4.74
CA LEU A 145 4.40 20.01 5.79
C LEU A 145 5.49 18.95 5.66
N PHE A 146 5.78 18.52 4.44
CA PHE A 146 6.79 17.50 4.14
C PHE A 146 8.22 18.01 4.37
N GLN A 147 8.50 19.27 4.04
CA GLN A 147 9.79 19.89 4.32
C GLN A 147 10.10 19.91 5.82
N LYS A 148 9.09 20.08 6.69
CA LYS A 148 9.27 19.96 8.15
C LYS A 148 9.64 18.53 8.59
N LEU A 149 9.22 17.53 7.84
CA LEU A 149 9.60 16.13 8.04
C LEU A 149 10.98 15.80 7.41
N GLY A 150 11.57 16.74 6.68
CA GLY A 150 12.91 16.61 6.06
C GLY A 150 12.90 15.97 4.68
N VAL A 151 11.76 15.93 3.99
CA VAL A 151 11.57 15.37 2.64
C VAL A 151 10.80 16.33 1.73
N SER A 152 10.97 16.25 0.41
CA SER A 152 10.16 17.02 -0.54
C SER A 152 8.71 16.51 -0.62
N GLY A 153 7.79 17.42 -0.98
CA GLY A 153 6.39 17.10 -1.25
C GLY A 153 6.17 16.09 -2.37
N ARG A 154 7.18 15.79 -3.22
CA ARG A 154 7.08 14.71 -4.22
C ARG A 154 6.92 13.33 -3.57
N THR A 155 7.42 13.18 -2.34
CA THR A 155 7.29 11.96 -1.53
C THR A 155 5.84 11.69 -1.10
N PHE A 156 4.99 12.72 -1.12
CA PHE A 156 3.59 12.58 -0.75
C PHE A 156 2.80 11.67 -1.69
N ILE A 157 3.11 11.72 -2.99
CA ILE A 157 2.43 10.89 -4.00
C ILE A 157 2.55 9.39 -3.65
N PRO A 158 3.77 8.81 -3.57
CA PRO A 158 3.90 7.40 -3.21
C PRO A 158 3.36 7.08 -1.82
N MET A 159 3.35 8.02 -0.88
CA MET A 159 2.73 7.80 0.44
C MET A 159 1.22 7.63 0.34
N ILE A 160 0.49 8.52 -0.35
CA ILE A 160 -0.97 8.32 -0.54
C ILE A 160 -1.27 6.98 -1.21
N LEU A 161 -0.47 6.62 -2.23
CA LEU A 161 -0.62 5.34 -2.93
C LEU A 161 -0.48 4.14 -1.98
N GLY A 162 0.31 4.26 -0.91
CA GLY A 162 0.54 3.22 0.09
C GLY A 162 -0.73 2.78 0.83
N PHE A 163 -1.66 3.71 1.10
CA PHE A 163 -2.96 3.37 1.69
C PHE A 163 -3.83 2.50 0.78
N GLY A 164 -3.64 2.58 -0.54
CA GLY A 164 -4.24 1.65 -1.48
C GLY A 164 -3.49 0.32 -1.48
N CYS A 165 -2.25 0.34 -1.97
CA CYS A 165 -1.41 -0.84 -2.04
C CYS A 165 0.08 -0.45 -1.96
N ASN A 166 0.82 -1.11 -1.06
CA ASN A 166 2.23 -0.80 -0.81
C ASN A 166 3.15 -1.16 -1.98
N VAL A 167 2.86 -2.21 -2.75
CA VAL A 167 3.68 -2.62 -3.90
C VAL A 167 3.77 -1.52 -4.97
N PRO A 168 2.65 -1.01 -5.53
CA PRO A 168 2.69 0.06 -6.51
C PRO A 168 3.18 1.38 -5.92
N ALA A 169 2.88 1.65 -4.65
CA ALA A 169 3.38 2.81 -3.93
C ALA A 169 4.92 2.84 -3.88
N ILE A 170 5.55 1.71 -3.54
CA ILE A 170 7.01 1.54 -3.55
C ILE A 170 7.55 1.69 -4.98
N MET A 171 6.91 1.11 -5.99
CA MET A 171 7.34 1.28 -7.38
C MET A 171 7.26 2.74 -7.85
N ALA A 172 6.26 3.50 -7.41
CA ALA A 172 6.10 4.92 -7.74
C ALA A 172 7.23 5.80 -7.19
N THR A 173 7.93 5.37 -6.12
CA THR A 173 9.09 6.12 -5.57
C THR A 173 10.23 6.29 -6.57
N ARG A 174 10.28 5.50 -7.66
CA ARG A 174 11.30 5.63 -8.72
C ARG A 174 11.34 7.00 -9.39
N THR A 175 10.26 7.78 -9.30
CA THR A 175 10.17 9.15 -9.85
C THR A 175 10.91 10.18 -8.98
N ILE A 176 11.22 9.85 -7.73
CA ILE A 176 11.96 10.71 -6.80
C ILE A 176 13.44 10.67 -7.19
N LYS A 177 13.99 11.80 -7.67
CA LYS A 177 15.37 11.89 -8.15
C LYS A 177 16.39 11.68 -7.02
N ASP A 178 16.17 12.29 -5.86
CA ASP A 178 17.08 12.19 -4.72
C ASP A 178 17.01 10.80 -4.07
N ARG A 179 18.18 10.19 -3.87
CA ARG A 179 18.28 8.83 -3.32
C ARG A 179 17.83 8.78 -1.87
N ARG A 180 18.14 9.81 -1.07
CA ARG A 180 17.76 9.88 0.35
C ARG A 180 16.24 9.95 0.49
N GLU A 181 15.59 10.87 -0.23
CA GLU A 181 14.13 10.98 -0.23
C GLU A 181 13.46 9.70 -0.73
N ARG A 182 14.02 9.07 -1.76
CA ARG A 182 13.51 7.79 -2.28
C ARG A 182 13.56 6.69 -1.22
N MET A 183 14.68 6.56 -0.50
CA MET A 183 14.79 5.55 0.57
C MET A 183 13.82 5.85 1.72
N ILE A 184 13.71 7.11 2.14
CA ILE A 184 12.75 7.50 3.18
C ILE A 184 11.33 7.11 2.75
N ALA A 185 10.92 7.46 1.52
CA ALA A 185 9.61 7.12 0.97
C ALA A 185 9.31 5.60 0.99
N ILE A 186 10.30 4.78 0.61
CA ILE A 186 10.18 3.31 0.60
C ILE A 186 9.94 2.78 2.02
N PHE A 187 10.72 3.24 3.01
CA PHE A 187 10.57 2.81 4.40
C PHE A 187 9.26 3.30 5.03
N THR A 188 8.91 4.57 4.81
CA THR A 188 7.70 5.17 5.40
C THR A 188 6.42 4.56 4.86
N ASN A 189 6.41 4.10 3.60
CA ASN A 189 5.28 3.40 3.00
C ASN A 189 4.94 2.08 3.70
N SER A 190 5.92 1.41 4.33
CA SER A 190 5.67 0.15 5.02
C SER A 190 4.77 0.31 6.25
N PHE A 191 4.78 1.51 6.87
CA PHE A 191 3.91 1.87 7.99
C PHE A 191 2.49 2.25 7.57
N MET A 192 2.25 2.44 6.27
CA MET A 192 0.91 2.76 5.78
C MET A 192 0.07 1.47 5.71
N SER A 193 -1.10 1.52 6.36
CA SER A 193 -2.04 0.41 6.36
C SER A 193 -2.82 0.40 5.05
N CYS A 194 -2.56 -0.61 4.23
CA CYS A 194 -3.27 -0.83 2.98
C CYS A 194 -4.65 -1.47 3.23
N GLY A 195 -5.53 -1.38 2.23
CA GLY A 195 -6.88 -1.98 2.28
C GLY A 195 -6.89 -3.48 2.60
N ALA A 196 -5.84 -4.21 2.22
CA ALA A 196 -5.68 -5.64 2.49
C ALA A 196 -5.56 -5.99 4.00
N ARG A 197 -5.19 -5.04 4.86
CA ARG A 197 -5.18 -5.25 6.33
C ARG A 197 -6.56 -5.08 6.96
N LEU A 198 -7.47 -4.35 6.29
CA LEU A 198 -8.78 -4.00 6.85
C LEU A 198 -9.62 -5.25 7.21
N PRO A 199 -9.69 -6.33 6.40
CA PRO A 199 -10.39 -7.54 6.81
C PRO A 199 -9.88 -8.13 8.13
N VAL A 200 -8.55 -8.13 8.34
CA VAL A 200 -7.95 -8.65 9.58
C VAL A 200 -8.35 -7.76 10.75
N TYR A 201 -8.27 -6.44 10.56
CA TYR A 201 -8.68 -5.47 11.57
C TYR A 201 -10.15 -5.64 11.94
N LEU A 202 -11.04 -5.75 10.97
CA LEU A 202 -12.48 -5.90 11.20
C LEU A 202 -12.82 -7.22 11.90
N LEU A 203 -12.18 -8.33 11.52
CA LEU A 203 -12.41 -9.62 12.16
C LEU A 203 -12.04 -9.57 13.65
N PHE A 204 -10.80 -9.18 13.98
CA PHE A 204 -10.34 -9.18 15.36
C PHE A 204 -11.07 -8.12 16.21
N THR A 205 -11.26 -6.92 15.68
CA THR A 205 -11.98 -5.87 16.43
C THR A 205 -13.46 -6.21 16.61
N GLY A 206 -14.11 -6.83 15.62
CA GLY A 206 -15.49 -7.30 15.73
C GLY A 206 -15.68 -8.40 16.78
N VAL A 207 -14.68 -9.28 16.92
CA VAL A 207 -14.69 -10.39 17.89
C VAL A 207 -14.41 -9.92 19.30
N PHE A 208 -13.32 -9.16 19.51
CA PHE A 208 -12.84 -8.81 20.85
C PHE A 208 -13.44 -7.50 21.38
N PHE A 209 -13.87 -6.60 20.49
CA PHE A 209 -14.31 -5.25 20.85
C PHE A 209 -15.56 -4.80 20.06
N PRO A 210 -16.67 -5.56 20.08
CA PRO A 210 -17.83 -5.31 19.22
C PRO A 210 -18.42 -3.90 19.38
N LYS A 211 -18.38 -3.32 20.59
CA LYS A 211 -18.89 -1.96 20.86
C LYS A 211 -17.94 -0.83 20.46
N LYS A 212 -16.65 -1.11 20.22
CA LYS A 212 -15.59 -0.11 19.98
C LYS A 212 -14.74 -0.42 18.73
N ALA A 213 -15.20 -1.31 17.86
CA ALA A 213 -14.42 -1.78 16.72
C ALA A 213 -13.96 -0.64 15.80
N SER A 214 -14.88 0.25 15.40
CA SER A 214 -14.57 1.41 14.56
C SER A 214 -13.53 2.34 15.16
N LEU A 215 -13.61 2.61 16.47
CA LEU A 215 -12.65 3.46 17.18
C LEU A 215 -11.26 2.84 17.22
N ILE A 216 -11.15 1.52 17.45
CA ILE A 216 -9.86 0.82 17.47
C ILE A 216 -9.22 0.82 16.08
N VAL A 217 -10.00 0.52 15.03
CA VAL A 217 -9.51 0.59 13.65
C VAL A 217 -9.03 2.00 13.33
N MET A 218 -9.82 3.04 13.66
CA MET A 218 -9.41 4.43 13.46
C MET A 218 -8.09 4.76 14.18
N MET A 219 -7.93 4.32 15.43
CA MET A 219 -6.69 4.52 16.19
C MET A 219 -5.49 3.79 15.56
N LEU A 220 -5.67 2.58 15.02
CA LEU A 220 -4.62 1.85 14.32
C LEU A 220 -4.16 2.59 13.05
N TYR A 221 -5.10 3.11 12.26
CA TYR A 221 -4.77 3.90 11.07
C TYR A 221 -4.04 5.19 11.45
N LEU A 222 -4.55 5.93 12.45
CA LEU A 222 -3.91 7.16 12.93
C LEU A 222 -2.49 6.89 13.45
N PHE A 223 -2.31 5.80 14.20
CA PHE A 223 -1.01 5.38 14.71
C PHE A 223 -0.02 5.05 13.59
N GLY A 224 -0.46 4.32 12.55
CA GLY A 224 0.37 4.04 11.38
C GLY A 224 0.84 5.30 10.66
N ILE A 225 -0.04 6.30 10.53
CA ILE A 225 0.30 7.62 9.96
C ILE A 225 1.33 8.35 10.82
N LEU A 226 1.10 8.39 12.13
CA LEU A 226 2.01 9.05 13.08
C LEU A 226 3.39 8.39 13.08
N ILE A 227 3.47 7.06 13.09
CA ILE A 227 4.74 6.32 12.97
C ILE A 227 5.40 6.60 11.63
N SER A 228 4.63 6.62 10.53
CA SER A 228 5.19 6.92 9.21
C SER A 228 5.85 8.30 9.17
N PHE A 229 5.22 9.32 9.76
CA PHE A 229 5.83 10.66 9.88
C PHE A 229 7.01 10.71 10.85
N ALA A 230 6.92 10.04 12.00
CA ALA A 230 8.04 9.95 12.94
C ALA A 230 9.24 9.24 12.31
N ALA A 231 9.02 8.14 11.60
CA ALA A 231 10.04 7.43 10.84
C ALA A 231 10.63 8.32 9.75
N SER A 232 9.81 9.05 8.99
CA SER A 232 10.29 10.02 7.99
C SER A 232 11.24 11.05 8.61
N PHE A 233 10.84 11.63 9.75
CA PHE A 233 11.64 12.61 10.48
C PHE A 233 12.96 12.01 11.04
N VAL A 234 12.92 10.81 11.61
CA VAL A 234 14.11 10.14 12.13
C VAL A 234 15.06 9.75 11.01
N LEU A 235 14.57 9.10 9.95
CA LEU A 235 15.39 8.70 8.81
C LEU A 235 15.96 9.91 8.05
N SER A 236 15.22 11.02 8.00
CA SER A 236 15.71 12.24 7.38
C SER A 236 16.92 12.83 8.13
N HIS A 237 17.02 12.63 9.45
CA HIS A 237 18.21 13.02 10.22
C HIS A 237 19.35 12.00 10.15
N LEU A 238 19.04 10.70 10.00
CA LEU A 238 20.04 9.63 9.93
C LEU A 238 20.73 9.53 8.56
N ILE A 239 19.98 9.73 7.47
CA ILE A 239 20.49 9.58 6.10
C ILE A 239 20.98 10.96 5.62
N LYS A 240 22.29 11.09 5.37
CA LYS A 240 22.88 12.32 4.82
C LYS A 240 22.40 12.57 3.38
N SER A 241 22.08 13.82 3.07
CA SER A 241 21.70 14.24 1.71
C SER A 241 22.94 14.56 0.89
N GLU A 242 22.96 14.14 -0.37
CA GLU A 242 24.02 14.48 -1.33
C GLU A 242 23.79 15.84 -2.02
N GLY A 243 22.69 16.54 -1.72
CA GLY A 243 22.41 17.89 -2.22
C GLY A 243 20.95 18.30 -2.06
N GLN A 244 20.70 19.57 -1.71
CA GLN A 244 19.34 20.11 -1.66
C GLN A 244 18.88 20.45 -3.09
N GLN A 245 17.97 19.65 -3.65
CA GLN A 245 17.23 20.08 -4.84
C GLN A 245 16.08 20.96 -4.37
N ALA A 246 16.19 22.28 -4.56
CA ALA A 246 15.04 23.17 -4.42
C ALA A 246 13.91 22.63 -5.32
N LEU A 247 12.71 22.50 -4.75
CA LEU A 247 11.55 22.00 -5.48
C LEU A 247 11.09 23.05 -6.49
N ILE A 248 11.71 23.05 -7.67
CA ILE A 248 11.19 23.77 -8.82
C ILE A 248 10.18 22.84 -9.49
N ILE A 249 8.89 23.02 -9.18
CA ILE A 249 7.79 22.40 -9.91
C ILE A 249 7.21 23.48 -10.83
N GLU A 250 7.31 23.27 -12.14
CA GLU A 250 6.42 23.95 -13.07
C GLU A 250 5.02 23.32 -12.91
N LEU A 251 4.04 24.14 -12.52
CA LEU A 251 2.66 23.71 -12.33
C LEU A 251 2.08 23.26 -13.69
N PRO A 252 1.72 21.97 -13.87
CA PRO A 252 1.13 21.52 -15.13
C PRO A 252 -0.23 22.19 -15.35
N PRO A 253 -0.63 22.58 -16.57
CA PRO A 253 -1.98 23.11 -16.79
C PRO A 253 -3.05 22.02 -16.53
N TYR A 254 -4.23 22.39 -16.03
CA TYR A 254 -5.35 21.43 -15.98
C TYR A 254 -5.71 20.99 -17.39
N ARG A 255 -5.82 19.68 -17.58
CA ARG A 255 -6.22 19.06 -18.84
C ARG A 255 -7.31 18.05 -18.57
N MET A 256 -8.21 17.84 -19.53
CA MET A 256 -9.14 16.72 -19.43
C MET A 256 -8.37 15.44 -19.76
N PRO A 257 -8.38 14.44 -18.87
CA PRO A 257 -7.66 13.19 -19.10
C PRO A 257 -8.30 12.45 -20.28
N THR A 258 -7.48 11.92 -21.18
CA THR A 258 -7.97 11.10 -22.30
C THR A 258 -8.20 9.68 -21.81
N ILE A 259 -9.43 9.17 -21.93
CA ILE A 259 -9.83 7.84 -21.45
C ILE A 259 -8.86 6.75 -21.95
N GLY A 260 -8.41 6.85 -23.21
CA GLY A 260 -7.47 5.90 -23.80
C GLY A 260 -6.09 5.87 -23.10
N ASN A 261 -5.59 7.01 -22.62
CA ASN A 261 -4.32 7.04 -21.88
C ASN A 261 -4.51 6.49 -20.47
N VAL A 262 -5.56 6.93 -19.77
CA VAL A 262 -5.90 6.46 -18.42
C VAL A 262 -6.03 4.94 -18.39
N LEU A 263 -6.75 4.36 -19.37
CA LEU A 263 -6.95 2.91 -19.45
C LEU A 263 -5.66 2.14 -19.77
N LYS A 264 -4.82 2.68 -20.66
CA LYS A 264 -3.50 2.11 -20.97
C LYS A 264 -2.56 2.15 -19.76
N HIS A 265 -2.55 3.24 -19.00
CA HIS A 265 -1.77 3.39 -17.77
C HIS A 265 -2.23 2.38 -16.71
N ALA A 266 -3.53 2.29 -16.46
CA ALA A 266 -4.10 1.31 -15.52
C ALA A 266 -3.76 -0.14 -15.93
N TRP A 267 -3.90 -0.48 -17.21
CA TRP A 267 -3.57 -1.80 -17.72
C TRP A 267 -2.08 -2.12 -17.62
N PHE A 268 -1.20 -1.16 -17.93
CA PHE A 268 0.24 -1.34 -17.85
C PHE A 268 0.68 -1.71 -16.43
N HIS A 269 0.22 -0.95 -15.43
CA HIS A 269 0.57 -1.21 -14.03
C HIS A 269 -0.05 -2.51 -13.50
N THR A 270 -1.28 -2.81 -13.89
CA THR A 270 -1.93 -4.08 -13.52
C THR A 270 -1.19 -5.28 -14.10
N ARG A 271 -0.78 -5.21 -15.37
CA ARG A 271 0.04 -6.26 -16.01
C ARG A 271 1.40 -6.40 -15.34
N GLU A 272 2.03 -5.30 -14.95
CA GLU A 272 3.31 -5.31 -14.24
C GLU A 272 3.17 -5.98 -12.87
N PHE A 273 2.08 -5.70 -12.14
CA PHE A 273 1.74 -6.39 -10.89
C PHE A 273 1.57 -7.90 -11.10
N ILE A 274 0.73 -8.32 -12.06
CA ILE A 274 0.48 -9.75 -12.31
C ILE A 274 1.78 -10.49 -12.64
N LYS A 275 2.68 -9.90 -13.44
CA LYS A 275 3.95 -10.53 -13.81
C LYS A 275 4.94 -10.59 -12.65
N LYS A 276 5.15 -9.48 -11.94
CA LYS A 276 6.20 -9.37 -10.92
C LYS A 276 5.75 -9.88 -9.56
N ALA A 277 4.60 -9.42 -9.08
CA ALA A 277 4.07 -9.84 -7.79
C ALA A 277 3.47 -11.25 -7.89
N GLY A 278 2.77 -11.57 -8.98
CA GLY A 278 2.15 -12.88 -9.15
C GLY A 278 3.15 -14.05 -9.13
N THR A 279 4.32 -13.91 -9.75
CA THR A 279 5.37 -14.94 -9.71
C THR A 279 5.92 -15.17 -8.29
N ILE A 280 6.14 -14.09 -7.54
CA ILE A 280 6.59 -14.16 -6.14
C ILE A 280 5.50 -14.77 -5.25
N ILE A 281 4.24 -14.37 -5.41
CA ILE A 281 3.12 -14.87 -4.62
C ILE A 281 2.90 -16.36 -4.88
N ILE A 282 2.79 -16.78 -6.15
CA ILE A 282 2.58 -18.21 -6.49
C ILE A 282 3.75 -19.06 -5.99
N GLY A 283 5.00 -18.59 -6.17
CA GLY A 283 6.17 -19.30 -5.65
C GLY A 283 6.13 -19.45 -4.13
N SER A 284 5.74 -18.40 -3.42
CA SER A 284 5.61 -18.43 -1.96
C SER A 284 4.48 -19.34 -1.51
N VAL A 285 3.33 -19.32 -2.18
CA VAL A 285 2.18 -20.20 -1.87
C VAL A 285 2.57 -21.68 -2.06
N LEU A 286 3.29 -22.02 -3.14
CA LEU A 286 3.76 -23.39 -3.37
C LEU A 286 4.75 -23.85 -2.28
N VAL A 287 5.68 -22.97 -1.88
CA VAL A 287 6.62 -23.26 -0.78
C VAL A 287 5.85 -23.51 0.51
N ILE A 288 4.92 -22.62 0.87
CA ILE A 288 4.20 -22.75 2.13
C ILE A 288 3.26 -23.97 2.09
N TRP A 289 2.59 -24.23 0.97
CA TRP A 289 1.81 -25.45 0.77
C TRP A 289 2.66 -26.71 0.99
N THR A 290 3.87 -26.73 0.46
CA THR A 290 4.82 -27.84 0.63
C THR A 290 5.17 -28.04 2.11
N LEU A 291 5.44 -26.94 2.84
CA LEU A 291 5.69 -26.98 4.28
C LEU A 291 4.46 -27.43 5.09
N ALA A 292 3.26 -27.05 4.66
CA ALA A 292 2.00 -27.40 5.31
C ALA A 292 1.58 -28.87 5.08
N SER A 293 2.02 -29.47 3.96
CA SER A 293 1.64 -30.83 3.52
C SER A 293 2.64 -31.92 3.94
N LEU A 294 3.87 -31.55 4.30
CA LEU A 294 4.91 -32.51 4.73
C LEU A 294 4.96 -32.65 6.26
N PRO A 295 5.22 -33.85 6.83
CA PRO A 295 5.46 -35.15 6.16
C PRO A 295 4.18 -35.84 5.66
N VAL A 296 4.28 -36.61 4.58
CA VAL A 296 3.14 -37.26 3.90
C VAL A 296 2.32 -38.11 4.88
N GLY A 297 1.02 -37.82 5.01
CA GLY A 297 0.11 -38.51 5.94
C GLY A 297 -0.39 -37.66 7.10
N VAL A 298 0.12 -36.42 7.27
CA VAL A 298 -0.44 -35.45 8.22
C VAL A 298 -1.56 -34.63 7.58
N ALA A 299 -2.51 -34.17 8.39
CA ALA A 299 -3.54 -33.25 7.94
C ALA A 299 -2.90 -31.90 7.54
N TYR A 300 -3.42 -31.28 6.48
CA TYR A 300 -2.91 -30.01 5.97
C TYR A 300 -2.86 -28.94 7.07
N GLY A 301 -1.69 -28.31 7.24
CA GLY A 301 -1.49 -27.26 8.24
C GLY A 301 -1.57 -27.73 9.69
N SER A 302 -1.57 -29.03 9.97
CA SER A 302 -1.60 -29.53 11.36
C SER A 302 -0.35 -29.16 12.15
N GLU A 303 -0.43 -29.24 13.49
CA GLU A 303 0.68 -29.00 14.42
C GLU A 303 1.91 -29.88 14.11
N THR A 304 1.68 -31.10 13.61
CA THR A 304 2.72 -32.07 13.27
C THR A 304 3.35 -31.84 11.90
N SER A 305 2.77 -30.98 11.06
CA SER A 305 3.35 -30.56 9.79
C SER A 305 4.68 -29.83 9.99
N LEU A 306 5.52 -29.81 8.97
CA LEU A 306 6.78 -29.07 9.00
C LEU A 306 6.54 -27.57 9.26
N LEU A 307 5.43 -27.05 8.74
CA LEU A 307 4.98 -25.70 9.01
C LEU A 307 4.58 -25.48 10.48
N GLY A 308 3.88 -26.44 11.10
CA GLY A 308 3.56 -26.42 12.53
C GLY A 308 4.83 -26.41 13.39
N LYS A 309 5.83 -27.24 13.04
CA LYS A 309 7.15 -27.26 13.70
C LYS A 309 7.89 -25.92 13.58
N ILE A 310 7.87 -25.29 12.41
CA ILE A 310 8.42 -23.94 12.20
C ILE A 310 7.63 -22.91 13.03
N GLY A 311 6.31 -23.03 13.08
CA GLY A 311 5.44 -22.24 13.94
C GLY A 311 5.85 -22.30 15.41
N HIS A 312 6.07 -23.50 15.94
CA HIS A 312 6.55 -23.70 17.31
C HIS A 312 7.97 -23.21 17.56
N LEU A 313 8.82 -23.19 16.53
CA LEU A 313 10.17 -22.63 16.63
C LEU A 313 10.13 -21.10 16.76
N ILE A 314 9.19 -20.45 16.06
CA ILE A 314 9.07 -18.97 16.01
C ILE A 314 8.16 -18.45 17.11
N SER A 315 7.18 -19.24 17.58
CA SER A 315 6.20 -18.81 18.60
C SER A 315 6.81 -18.24 19.89
N PRO A 316 7.98 -18.69 20.41
CA PRO A 316 8.60 -18.09 21.60
C PRO A 316 8.92 -16.60 21.42
N PHE A 317 9.21 -16.15 20.19
CA PHE A 317 9.44 -14.75 19.87
C PHE A 317 8.16 -13.91 20.03
N PHE A 318 6.99 -14.50 19.80
CA PHE A 318 5.69 -13.84 19.90
C PHE A 318 5.00 -14.00 21.27
N LYS A 319 5.52 -14.87 22.15
CA LYS A 319 5.07 -14.97 23.55
C LYS A 319 5.08 -13.63 24.31
N PRO A 320 6.14 -12.80 24.28
CA PRO A 320 6.12 -11.50 24.97
C PRO A 320 5.09 -10.52 24.38
N LEU A 321 4.66 -10.74 23.14
CA LEU A 321 3.64 -9.93 22.47
C LEU A 321 2.20 -10.43 22.73
N GLY A 322 2.02 -11.53 23.47
CA GLY A 322 0.70 -12.00 23.89
C GLY A 322 -0.07 -12.85 22.86
N PHE A 323 0.57 -13.24 21.75
CA PHE A 323 0.02 -14.12 20.72
C PHE A 323 0.98 -15.28 20.36
N GLY A 324 1.70 -15.79 21.36
CA GLY A 324 2.70 -16.86 21.20
C GLY A 324 2.15 -18.26 20.90
N ASP A 325 0.93 -18.37 20.35
CA ASP A 325 0.44 -19.62 19.77
C ASP A 325 1.12 -19.85 18.41
N TRP A 326 1.43 -21.10 18.10
CA TRP A 326 2.09 -21.47 16.84
C TRP A 326 1.21 -21.16 15.62
N THR A 327 -0.11 -21.21 15.79
CA THR A 327 -1.12 -20.89 14.76
C THR A 327 -1.00 -19.44 14.28
N PHE A 328 -0.84 -18.46 15.19
CA PHE A 328 -0.61 -17.06 14.84
C PHE A 328 0.76 -16.85 14.19
N ALA A 329 1.80 -17.55 14.67
CA ALA A 329 3.12 -17.49 14.05
C ALA A 329 3.08 -17.98 12.60
N VAL A 330 2.40 -19.11 12.34
CA VAL A 330 2.19 -19.64 10.98
C VAL A 330 1.36 -18.69 10.13
N ALA A 331 0.26 -18.16 10.66
CA ALA A 331 -0.59 -17.21 9.95
C ALA A 331 0.17 -15.94 9.55
N LEU A 332 1.07 -15.44 10.40
CA LEU A 332 1.93 -14.30 10.08
C LEU A 332 2.94 -14.60 8.97
N ILE A 333 3.47 -15.82 8.89
CA ILE A 333 4.38 -16.24 7.80
C ILE A 333 3.64 -16.17 6.45
N PHE A 334 2.41 -16.70 6.37
CA PHE A 334 1.57 -16.53 5.19
C PHE A 334 1.22 -15.06 4.93
N GLY A 335 0.99 -14.30 6.01
CA GLY A 335 0.70 -12.87 5.99
C GLY A 335 1.81 -11.98 5.42
N ILE A 336 3.06 -12.48 5.34
CA ILE A 336 4.16 -11.77 4.65
C ILE A 336 3.90 -11.69 3.15
N VAL A 337 3.35 -12.76 2.57
CA VAL A 337 3.04 -12.84 1.14
C VAL A 337 1.81 -12.00 0.81
N ALA A 338 0.77 -12.15 1.63
CA ALA A 338 -0.56 -11.59 1.39
C ALA A 338 -1.29 -11.41 2.72
N LYS A 339 -1.61 -10.16 3.09
CA LYS A 339 -2.06 -9.83 4.46
C LYS A 339 -3.43 -10.40 4.79
N GLU A 340 -4.33 -10.48 3.82
CA GLU A 340 -5.65 -11.09 3.97
C GLU A 340 -5.62 -12.62 4.13
N VAL A 341 -4.56 -13.29 3.69
CA VAL A 341 -4.39 -14.75 3.84
C VAL A 341 -4.24 -15.15 5.31
N ILE A 342 -3.90 -14.21 6.21
CA ILE A 342 -3.89 -14.41 7.66
C ILE A 342 -5.25 -14.95 8.14
N ILE A 343 -6.36 -14.43 7.62
CA ILE A 343 -7.70 -14.88 8.04
C ILE A 343 -7.99 -16.29 7.54
N GLY A 344 -7.70 -16.53 6.25
CA GLY A 344 -7.89 -17.84 5.63
C GLY A 344 -7.09 -18.93 6.35
N THR A 345 -5.83 -18.63 6.69
CA THR A 345 -4.94 -19.56 7.40
C THR A 345 -5.37 -19.80 8.84
N LEU A 346 -5.78 -18.78 9.60
CA LEU A 346 -6.36 -19.01 10.92
C LEU A 346 -7.66 -19.83 10.84
N GLY A 347 -8.48 -19.60 9.80
CA GLY A 347 -9.68 -20.38 9.54
C GLY A 347 -9.39 -21.87 9.32
N THR A 348 -8.42 -22.19 8.46
CA THR A 348 -8.04 -23.58 8.18
C THR A 348 -7.38 -24.25 9.39
N LEU A 349 -6.45 -23.55 10.06
CA LEU A 349 -5.70 -24.09 11.20
C LEU A 349 -6.57 -24.37 12.43
N TYR A 350 -7.55 -23.52 12.70
CA TYR A 350 -8.49 -23.76 13.81
C TYR A 350 -9.62 -24.74 13.44
N GLY A 351 -9.58 -25.37 12.26
CA GLY A 351 -10.56 -26.37 11.83
C GLY A 351 -11.97 -25.80 11.69
N VAL A 352 -12.06 -24.51 11.39
CA VAL A 352 -13.29 -23.74 11.34
C VAL A 352 -13.92 -23.97 9.96
N GLY A 353 -14.44 -25.19 9.74
CA GLY A 353 -15.07 -25.56 8.47
C GLY A 353 -16.42 -24.87 8.26
N THR A 354 -17.29 -24.90 9.28
CA THR A 354 -18.65 -24.34 9.23
C THR A 354 -18.99 -23.42 10.40
N THR A 355 -18.18 -23.40 11.46
CA THR A 355 -18.31 -22.42 12.55
C THR A 355 -17.72 -21.09 12.09
N PRO A 356 -18.17 -19.91 12.58
CA PRO A 356 -17.48 -18.67 12.25
C PRO A 356 -16.19 -18.57 13.06
N LEU A 357 -15.05 -18.27 12.41
CA LEU A 357 -13.73 -18.07 13.05
C LEU A 357 -13.79 -17.12 14.25
N ALA A 358 -14.73 -16.17 14.17
CA ALA A 358 -15.09 -15.24 15.23
C ALA A 358 -15.39 -15.89 16.60
N HIS A 359 -15.92 -17.11 16.65
CA HIS A 359 -16.26 -17.80 17.90
C HIS A 359 -15.11 -18.65 18.46
N ALA A 360 -14.16 -19.03 17.61
CA ALA A 360 -13.01 -19.84 18.01
C ALA A 360 -11.87 -18.98 18.59
N LEU A 361 -11.63 -17.81 17.98
CA LEU A 361 -10.55 -16.87 18.33
C LEU A 361 -10.43 -16.55 19.83
N PRO A 362 -11.51 -16.24 20.58
CA PRO A 362 -11.40 -15.88 22.00
C PRO A 362 -10.85 -17.00 22.90
N LYS A 363 -10.81 -18.25 22.44
CA LYS A 363 -10.26 -19.37 23.20
C LYS A 363 -8.73 -19.43 23.15
N PHE A 364 -8.12 -18.83 22.13
CA PHE A 364 -6.68 -18.96 21.84
C PHE A 364 -5.89 -17.67 22.08
N ILE A 365 -6.55 -16.52 22.18
CA ILE A 365 -5.88 -15.23 22.40
C ILE A 365 -6.69 -14.34 23.33
N THR A 366 -5.98 -13.59 24.17
CA THR A 366 -6.60 -12.59 25.06
C THR A 366 -6.92 -11.31 24.27
N PRO A 367 -7.85 -10.45 24.76
CA PRO A 367 -8.10 -9.15 24.12
C PRO A 367 -6.86 -8.26 24.01
N LEU A 368 -5.93 -8.33 24.98
CA LEU A 368 -4.65 -7.62 24.91
C LEU A 368 -3.74 -8.19 23.81
N GLY A 369 -3.65 -9.51 23.72
CA GLY A 369 -2.91 -10.19 22.65
C GLY A 369 -3.48 -9.84 21.27
N ALA A 370 -4.80 -9.74 21.14
CA ALA A 370 -5.46 -9.34 19.90
C ALA A 370 -5.07 -7.91 19.47
N ILE A 371 -4.98 -6.96 20.41
CA ILE A 371 -4.48 -5.61 20.11
C ILE A 371 -3.02 -5.67 19.66
N SER A 372 -2.16 -6.39 20.37
CA SER A 372 -0.75 -6.52 19.97
C SER A 372 -0.58 -7.17 18.61
N PHE A 373 -1.41 -8.17 18.28
CA PHE A 373 -1.43 -8.80 16.97
C PHE A 373 -1.84 -7.80 15.88
N LEU A 374 -2.87 -7.00 16.13
CA LEU A 374 -3.33 -5.96 15.21
C LEU A 374 -2.27 -4.89 14.92
N PHE A 375 -1.47 -4.49 15.92
CA PHE A 375 -0.37 -3.56 15.72
C PHE A 375 0.82 -4.18 14.95
N PHE A 376 0.99 -5.51 15.05
CA PHE A 376 2.07 -6.22 14.37
C PHE A 376 1.77 -6.46 12.88
N VAL A 377 0.50 -6.71 12.53
CA VAL A 377 0.03 -6.98 11.16
C VAL A 377 0.10 -5.74 10.27
#